data_AF-S8ABT0-F1
#
_entry.id   AF-S8ABT0-F1
#
_cell.length_a   1.000
_cell.length_b   1.000
_cell.length_c   1.000
_cell.angle_alpha   90.00
_cell.angle_beta   90.00
_cell.angle_gamma   90.00
#
_symmetry.space_group_name_H-M   'P 1'
#
loop_
_entity.id
_entity.type
_entity.pdbx_description
1 polymer ?
#
loop_
_entity_poly.entity_id
_entity_poly.type
_entity_poly.pdbx_seq_one_letter_code
_entity_poly.pdbx_strand_id
1 'polypeptide(L)'
;MSWDYDSRKFEVKGEPKILVKGMALTNPLAITRAMAIPQKYPNLLMVFRSSEGDNDTDASSISTGRSMIKVFDLAQVPQGGYDYATAGTVFAYGVRDSVDFTEDRFNNFWNVDNGADVITRYGTSIGFDNPADEINFLGELCPTQKSEQAQNYGFPTCHGVWNSSALANNSLELQVGQTFTIYPDILSDRECQTETVPPRLSIFPHSAPLGMRFYNPHHPTLGDELVDSAFIAYHGPTGHKIVNVPFHRGTIAAPSTTKEGTIDFIWTDPRVNLTNCKSEINLGPTAVECLSPVGITFDENGRMYFTSDQTGEVFVVTKDSV
;
A
#
# COMPACT_ATOMS: atom_id res chain seq x y z
N MET A 1 -1.89 7.99 -18.22
CA MET A 1 -1.89 9.01 -19.30
C MET A 1 -1.29 10.29 -18.73
N SER A 2 -0.84 11.22 -19.56
CA SER A 2 -0.44 12.57 -19.14
C SER A 2 -1.16 13.62 -19.98
N TRP A 3 -1.35 14.79 -19.38
CA TRP A 3 -1.93 15.97 -20.03
C TRP A 3 -1.01 17.16 -19.80
N ASP A 4 -0.94 18.05 -20.79
CA ASP A 4 -0.30 19.35 -20.59
C ASP A 4 -1.26 20.22 -19.75
N TYR A 5 -0.83 20.62 -18.57
CA TYR A 5 -1.65 21.37 -17.62
C TYR A 5 -1.06 22.76 -17.34
N ASP A 6 -1.87 23.79 -17.50
CA ASP A 6 -1.53 25.17 -17.13
C ASP A 6 -2.08 25.48 -15.74
N SER A 7 -1.25 25.30 -14.72
CA SER A 7 -1.64 25.49 -13.32
C SER A 7 -2.03 26.93 -12.96
N ARG A 8 -1.64 27.93 -13.77
CA ARG A 8 -2.02 29.33 -13.52
C ARG A 8 -3.43 29.63 -14.03
N LYS A 9 -3.87 28.93 -15.06
CA LYS A 9 -5.20 29.07 -15.65
C LYS A 9 -6.17 27.98 -15.21
N PHE A 10 -5.67 26.93 -14.55
CA PHE A 10 -6.40 25.72 -14.24
C PHE A 10 -6.97 25.03 -15.50
N GLU A 11 -6.20 25.04 -16.60
CA GLU A 11 -6.63 24.55 -17.91
C GLU A 11 -5.79 23.35 -18.38
N VAL A 12 -6.47 22.32 -18.91
CA VAL A 12 -5.83 21.23 -19.66
C VAL A 12 -5.72 21.62 -21.13
N LYS A 13 -4.54 21.40 -21.73
CA LYS A 13 -4.25 21.73 -23.13
C LYS A 13 -4.07 20.45 -23.95
N GLY A 14 -4.68 20.45 -25.14
CA GLY A 14 -4.50 19.39 -26.13
C GLY A 14 -5.11 18.05 -25.72
N GLU A 15 -4.72 17.01 -26.45
CA GLU A 15 -5.16 15.63 -26.23
C GLU A 15 -4.24 14.89 -25.25
N PRO A 16 -4.75 13.91 -24.48
CA PRO A 16 -3.93 13.09 -23.60
C PRO A 16 -2.83 12.34 -24.36
N LYS A 17 -1.64 12.26 -23.76
CA LYS A 17 -0.59 11.33 -24.16
C LYS A 17 -0.70 10.03 -23.37
N ILE A 18 -0.70 8.90 -24.07
CA ILE A 18 -0.62 7.58 -23.43
C ILE A 18 0.83 7.32 -23.01
N LEU A 19 1.04 7.15 -21.70
CA LEU A 19 2.35 6.80 -21.13
C LEU A 19 2.49 5.29 -20.95
N VAL A 20 1.53 4.68 -20.26
CA VAL A 20 1.46 3.25 -19.97
C VAL A 20 0.03 2.78 -20.22
N LYS A 21 -0.15 1.63 -20.86
CA LYS A 21 -1.43 0.98 -21.19
C LYS A 21 -1.39 -0.51 -20.83
N GLY A 22 -2.48 -1.24 -21.11
CA GLY A 22 -2.53 -2.69 -20.87
C GLY A 22 -2.66 -3.07 -19.39
N MET A 23 -3.17 -2.17 -18.55
CA MET A 23 -3.36 -2.38 -17.11
C MET A 23 -4.81 -2.73 -16.74
N ALA A 24 -5.60 -3.20 -17.71
CA ALA A 24 -6.92 -3.73 -17.42
C ALA A 24 -6.79 -5.09 -16.71
N LEU A 25 -7.77 -5.39 -15.88
CA LEU A 25 -7.96 -6.70 -15.27
C LEU A 25 -9.30 -7.25 -15.74
N THR A 26 -9.43 -8.57 -15.71
CA THR A 26 -10.67 -9.27 -16.05
C THR A 26 -11.73 -9.05 -14.98
N ASN A 27 -11.31 -9.04 -13.72
CA ASN A 27 -12.14 -8.69 -12.57
C ASN A 27 -12.14 -7.16 -12.36
N PRO A 28 -13.23 -6.45 -12.67
CA PRO A 28 -13.27 -4.99 -12.53
C PRO A 28 -13.24 -4.52 -11.08
N LEU A 29 -13.53 -5.40 -10.11
CA LEU A 29 -13.53 -5.08 -8.68
C LEU A 29 -12.13 -5.20 -8.04
N ALA A 30 -11.17 -5.81 -8.74
CA ALA A 30 -9.80 -5.98 -8.25
C ALA A 30 -8.83 -4.90 -8.76
N ILE A 31 -9.34 -3.85 -9.43
CA ILE A 31 -8.49 -2.86 -10.09
C ILE A 31 -7.97 -1.83 -9.10
N THR A 32 -6.71 -1.99 -8.73
CA THR A 32 -5.92 -0.98 -8.02
C THR A 32 -4.71 -0.57 -8.86
N ARG A 33 -4.44 0.73 -8.85
CA ARG A 33 -3.27 1.33 -9.52
C ARG A 33 -2.72 2.42 -8.63
N ALA A 34 -1.43 2.37 -8.38
CA ALA A 34 -0.69 3.41 -7.70
C ALA A 34 0.44 3.89 -8.60
N MET A 35 0.89 5.12 -8.40
CA MET A 35 2.00 5.68 -9.16
C MET A 35 2.85 6.61 -8.31
N ALA A 36 4.14 6.62 -8.58
CA ALA A 36 5.07 7.56 -7.98
C ALA A 36 6.10 8.04 -9.01
N ILE A 37 6.62 9.23 -8.80
CA ILE A 37 7.78 9.76 -9.51
C ILE A 37 8.90 9.88 -8.47
N PRO A 38 10.01 9.13 -8.61
CA PRO A 38 11.15 9.23 -7.69
C PRO A 38 11.75 10.63 -7.70
N GLN A 39 12.06 11.18 -6.53
CA GLN A 39 12.65 12.51 -6.38
C GLN A 39 14.00 12.62 -7.10
N LYS A 40 14.83 11.57 -6.97
CA LYS A 40 16.18 11.51 -7.59
C LYS A 40 16.14 11.28 -9.10
N TYR A 41 15.06 10.69 -9.62
CA TYR A 41 14.92 10.31 -11.02
C TYR A 41 13.57 10.79 -11.59
N PRO A 42 13.38 12.10 -11.77
CA PRO A 42 12.08 12.68 -12.14
C PRO A 42 11.65 12.33 -13.57
N ASN A 43 12.53 11.78 -14.39
CA ASN A 43 12.20 11.23 -15.70
C ASN A 43 11.66 9.79 -15.63
N LEU A 44 11.62 9.16 -14.46
CA LEU A 44 11.07 7.82 -14.28
C LEU A 44 9.66 7.88 -13.69
N LEU A 45 8.80 6.98 -14.15
CA LEU A 45 7.46 6.76 -13.62
C LEU A 45 7.38 5.35 -13.07
N MET A 46 7.06 5.22 -11.79
CA MET A 46 6.75 3.96 -11.15
C MET A 46 5.24 3.72 -11.18
N VAL A 47 4.83 2.51 -11.53
CA VAL A 47 3.41 2.15 -11.62
C VAL A 47 3.18 0.77 -11.01
N PHE A 48 2.26 0.72 -10.05
CA PHE A 48 1.71 -0.51 -9.51
C PHE A 48 0.51 -0.98 -10.34
N ARG A 49 0.39 -2.30 -10.50
CA ARG A 49 -0.81 -2.99 -11.01
C ARG A 49 -1.13 -4.16 -10.09
N SER A 50 -2.36 -4.22 -9.59
CA SER A 50 -2.85 -5.28 -8.70
C SER A 50 -3.03 -6.65 -9.36
N SER A 51 -3.37 -7.64 -8.53
CA SER A 51 -3.85 -8.97 -8.93
C SER A 51 -5.28 -8.95 -9.47
N GLU A 52 -5.73 -10.05 -10.07
CA GLU A 52 -7.13 -10.30 -10.45
C GLU A 52 -8.06 -10.61 -9.24
N GLY A 53 -7.51 -10.66 -8.02
CA GLY A 53 -8.25 -10.92 -6.79
C GLY A 53 -7.39 -11.61 -5.71
N ASP A 54 -8.05 -12.15 -4.68
CA ASP A 54 -7.39 -12.78 -3.52
C ASP A 54 -6.55 -14.02 -3.87
N ASN A 55 -6.99 -14.79 -4.86
CA ASN A 55 -6.42 -16.08 -5.22
C ASN A 55 -5.86 -16.05 -6.65
N ASP A 56 -5.06 -15.02 -6.97
CA ASP A 56 -4.41 -14.90 -8.27
C ASP A 56 -3.07 -15.64 -8.32
N THR A 57 -3.11 -16.96 -8.45
CA THR A 57 -1.89 -17.80 -8.48
C THR A 57 -0.92 -17.44 -9.59
N ASP A 58 -1.41 -16.88 -10.69
CA ASP A 58 -0.58 -16.47 -11.82
C ASP A 58 0.29 -15.24 -11.50
N ALA A 59 -0.09 -14.45 -10.48
CA ALA A 59 0.71 -13.32 -10.01
C ALA A 59 2.09 -13.75 -9.44
N SER A 60 2.28 -15.06 -9.20
CA SER A 60 3.59 -15.64 -8.87
C SER A 60 4.63 -15.48 -10.00
N SER A 61 4.17 -15.25 -11.24
CA SER A 61 5.04 -15.07 -12.40
C SER A 61 5.14 -13.61 -12.82
N ILE A 62 6.38 -13.09 -12.85
CA ILE A 62 6.70 -11.74 -13.32
C ILE A 62 6.17 -11.46 -14.74
N SER A 63 6.13 -12.48 -15.60
CA SER A 63 5.69 -12.33 -17.00
C SER A 63 4.23 -11.89 -17.14
N THR A 64 3.41 -12.06 -16.10
CA THR A 64 1.99 -11.68 -16.13
C THR A 64 1.78 -10.18 -15.89
N GLY A 65 2.77 -9.52 -15.28
CA GLY A 65 2.67 -8.11 -14.93
C GLY A 65 1.59 -7.81 -13.89
N ARG A 66 1.32 -8.70 -12.93
CA ARG A 66 0.31 -8.54 -11.87
C ARG A 66 0.97 -8.54 -10.49
N SER A 67 0.42 -7.78 -9.55
CA SER A 67 0.95 -7.65 -8.19
C SER A 67 2.42 -7.22 -8.14
N MET A 68 2.73 -6.17 -8.89
CA MET A 68 4.09 -5.65 -8.97
C MET A 68 4.14 -4.15 -9.25
N ILE A 69 5.29 -3.56 -8.96
CA ILE A 69 5.64 -2.18 -9.25
C ILE A 69 6.69 -2.20 -10.35
N LYS A 70 6.40 -1.51 -11.46
CA LYS A 70 7.31 -1.38 -12.61
C LYS A 70 7.73 0.07 -12.83
N VAL A 71 8.91 0.26 -13.40
CA VAL A 71 9.54 1.55 -13.69
C VAL A 71 9.57 1.77 -15.20
N PHE A 72 9.15 2.95 -15.65
CA PHE A 72 9.07 3.35 -17.05
C PHE A 72 9.81 4.68 -17.28
N ASP A 73 10.57 4.81 -18.37
CA ASP A 73 11.30 6.04 -18.70
C ASP A 73 10.42 7.01 -19.49
N LEU A 74 10.08 8.15 -18.88
CA LEU A 74 9.26 9.19 -19.49
C LEU A 74 9.98 9.91 -20.64
N ALA A 75 11.31 9.84 -20.71
CA ALA A 75 12.08 10.40 -21.82
C ALA A 75 12.01 9.53 -23.09
N GLN A 76 11.63 8.26 -22.98
CA GLN A 76 11.66 7.28 -24.07
C GLN A 76 10.30 6.64 -24.37
N VAL A 77 9.21 7.33 -24.01
CA VAL A 77 7.84 6.82 -24.24
C VAL A 77 7.62 6.56 -25.73
N PRO A 78 7.38 5.30 -26.14
CA PRO A 78 7.16 4.96 -27.54
C PRO A 78 5.83 5.53 -28.05
N GLN A 79 5.67 5.55 -29.38
CA GLN A 79 4.39 5.92 -29.98
C GLN A 79 3.28 4.99 -29.48
N GLY A 80 2.22 5.56 -28.90
CA GLY A 80 1.11 4.80 -28.32
C GLY A 80 1.35 4.26 -26.90
N GLY A 81 2.45 4.66 -26.25
CA GLY A 81 2.77 4.34 -24.85
C GLY A 81 3.30 2.91 -24.62
N TYR A 82 3.91 2.71 -23.45
CA TYR A 82 4.37 1.40 -22.99
C TYR A 82 3.20 0.46 -22.73
N ASP A 83 3.36 -0.82 -23.08
CA ASP A 83 2.47 -1.88 -22.61
C ASP A 83 2.97 -2.41 -21.24
N TYR A 84 2.14 -2.34 -20.20
CA TYR A 84 2.57 -2.68 -18.85
C TYR A 84 3.03 -4.13 -18.70
N ALA A 85 2.36 -5.08 -19.35
CA ALA A 85 2.68 -6.50 -19.19
C ALA A 85 4.07 -6.81 -19.72
N THR A 86 4.44 -6.20 -20.85
CA THR A 86 5.65 -6.55 -21.62
C THR A 86 6.80 -5.54 -21.52
N ALA A 87 6.55 -4.32 -21.07
CA ALA A 87 7.55 -3.27 -20.90
C ALA A 87 7.78 -2.91 -19.42
N GLY A 88 8.73 -1.99 -19.21
CA GLY A 88 9.14 -1.51 -17.89
C GLY A 88 10.05 -2.49 -17.15
N THR A 89 10.83 -1.96 -16.22
CA THR A 89 11.68 -2.74 -15.32
C THR A 89 10.92 -3.07 -14.06
N VAL A 90 10.94 -4.31 -13.59
CA VAL A 90 10.29 -4.70 -12.34
C VAL A 90 11.14 -4.20 -11.17
N PHE A 91 10.54 -3.40 -10.30
CA PHE A 91 11.17 -2.88 -9.09
C PHE A 91 10.90 -3.80 -7.90
N ALA A 92 9.64 -4.17 -7.70
CA ALA A 92 9.18 -5.09 -6.67
C ALA A 92 8.00 -5.90 -7.22
N TYR A 93 7.83 -7.15 -6.78
CA TYR A 93 6.69 -7.99 -7.11
C TYR A 93 6.26 -8.84 -5.92
N GLY A 94 5.11 -9.49 -6.04
CA GLY A 94 4.51 -10.23 -4.92
C GLY A 94 3.91 -9.32 -3.86
N VAL A 95 3.43 -8.13 -4.27
CA VAL A 95 2.62 -7.22 -3.47
C VAL A 95 1.20 -7.22 -4.03
N ARG A 96 0.21 -7.67 -3.24
CA ARG A 96 -1.13 -8.03 -3.73
C ARG A 96 -1.86 -6.81 -4.31
N ASP A 97 -2.01 -5.80 -3.47
CA ASP A 97 -2.92 -4.68 -3.63
C ASP A 97 -2.36 -3.44 -2.91
N SER A 98 -1.26 -2.94 -3.47
CA SER A 98 -0.53 -1.78 -2.98
C SER A 98 -1.14 -0.48 -3.50
N VAL A 99 -2.18 -0.01 -2.80
CA VAL A 99 -2.93 1.19 -3.17
C VAL A 99 -2.08 2.46 -3.06
N ASP A 100 -1.04 2.45 -2.21
CA ASP A 100 -0.05 3.52 -2.14
C ASP A 100 1.37 2.98 -1.92
N PHE A 101 2.33 3.65 -2.55
CA PHE A 101 3.75 3.51 -2.29
C PHE A 101 4.41 4.87 -2.46
N THR A 102 5.33 5.20 -1.56
CA THR A 102 5.94 6.53 -1.50
C THR A 102 7.39 6.47 -1.07
N GLU A 103 8.11 7.54 -1.34
CA GLU A 103 9.54 7.67 -1.07
C GLU A 103 9.75 8.44 0.24
N ASP A 104 10.61 7.92 1.12
CA ASP A 104 11.07 8.65 2.29
C ASP A 104 12.13 9.70 1.93
N ARG A 105 12.53 10.54 2.88
CA ARG A 105 13.57 11.56 2.65
C ARG A 105 14.97 10.99 2.40
N PHE A 106 15.16 9.68 2.57
CA PHE A 106 16.40 8.95 2.33
C PHE A 106 16.41 8.25 0.96
N ASN A 107 15.38 8.49 0.13
CA ASN A 107 15.16 7.89 -1.19
C ASN A 107 14.80 6.40 -1.14
N ASN A 108 14.36 5.88 -0.01
CA ASN A 108 13.81 4.53 0.04
C ASN A 108 12.31 4.56 -0.27
N PHE A 109 11.88 3.61 -1.09
CA PHE A 109 10.47 3.35 -1.30
C PHE A 109 9.91 2.44 -0.21
N TRP A 110 8.68 2.75 0.17
CA TRP A 110 7.86 2.00 1.09
C TRP A 110 6.49 1.83 0.46
N ASN A 111 5.83 0.69 0.66
CA ASN A 111 4.42 0.56 0.34
C ASN A 111 3.62 0.06 1.53
N VAL A 112 2.32 0.30 1.43
CA VAL A 112 1.32 -0.41 2.19
C VAL A 112 0.65 -1.42 1.28
N ASP A 113 0.33 -2.61 1.77
CA ASP A 113 -0.30 -3.67 1.00
C ASP A 113 -1.52 -4.23 1.75
N ASN A 114 -2.61 -4.43 1.01
CA ASN A 114 -3.83 -5.03 1.54
C ASN A 114 -3.70 -6.55 1.43
N GLY A 115 -3.83 -7.24 2.57
CA GLY A 115 -3.83 -8.70 2.65
C GLY A 115 -4.99 -9.33 1.88
N ALA A 116 -4.96 -10.65 1.71
CA ALA A 116 -6.04 -11.38 1.05
C ALA A 116 -7.25 -11.58 1.99
N ASP A 117 -8.47 -11.40 1.47
CA ASP A 117 -9.67 -11.30 2.32
C ASP A 117 -10.13 -12.68 2.86
N VAL A 118 -10.28 -13.64 1.94
CA VAL A 118 -10.86 -14.96 2.25
C VAL A 118 -9.83 -16.04 2.01
N ILE A 119 -9.04 -16.32 3.05
CA ILE A 119 -8.04 -17.38 3.01
C ILE A 119 -8.42 -18.59 3.89
N THR A 120 -8.08 -19.76 3.38
CA THR A 120 -8.18 -21.03 4.10
C THR A 120 -6.83 -21.71 4.12
N ARG A 121 -6.49 -22.35 5.23
CA ARG A 121 -5.24 -23.08 5.40
C ARG A 121 -5.54 -24.45 5.99
N TYR A 122 -5.12 -25.52 5.29
CA TYR A 122 -5.47 -26.91 5.64
C TYR A 122 -6.99 -27.11 5.89
N GLY A 123 -7.83 -26.49 5.04
CA GLY A 123 -9.29 -26.56 5.16
C GLY A 123 -9.91 -25.73 6.30
N THR A 124 -9.10 -25.03 7.10
CA THR A 124 -9.58 -24.14 8.16
C THR A 124 -9.57 -22.70 7.66
N SER A 125 -10.69 -21.99 7.82
CA SER A 125 -10.72 -20.54 7.53
C SER A 125 -9.92 -19.79 8.59
N ILE A 126 -8.99 -18.95 8.14
CA ILE A 126 -8.16 -18.10 9.01
C ILE A 126 -8.28 -16.62 8.68
N GLY A 127 -9.16 -16.29 7.71
CA GLY A 127 -9.34 -14.96 7.12
C GLY A 127 -9.63 -13.83 8.12
N PHE A 128 -10.23 -14.12 9.27
CA PHE A 128 -10.60 -13.07 10.23
C PHE A 128 -9.39 -12.37 10.87
N ASP A 129 -8.37 -13.14 11.24
CA ASP A 129 -7.18 -12.64 11.94
C ASP A 129 -5.88 -12.83 11.13
N ASN A 130 -5.97 -13.29 9.87
CA ASN A 130 -4.86 -13.43 8.93
C ASN A 130 -5.39 -13.36 7.49
N PRO A 131 -4.56 -12.99 6.50
CA PRO A 131 -3.18 -12.55 6.67
C PRO A 131 -3.12 -11.11 7.16
N ALA A 132 -1.96 -10.68 7.63
CA ALA A 132 -1.73 -9.28 7.95
C ALA A 132 -1.92 -8.39 6.71
N ASP A 133 -2.41 -7.18 6.92
CA ASP A 133 -2.05 -6.06 6.04
C ASP A 133 -0.58 -5.71 6.32
N GLU A 134 0.11 -5.05 5.39
CA GLU A 134 1.57 -4.95 5.47
C GLU A 134 2.11 -3.54 5.22
N ILE A 135 3.19 -3.19 5.92
CA ILE A 135 4.12 -2.13 5.51
C ILE A 135 5.41 -2.79 5.06
N ASN A 136 5.77 -2.54 3.81
CA ASN A 136 6.87 -3.20 3.13
C ASN A 136 7.97 -2.18 2.80
N PHE A 137 9.22 -2.54 3.09
CA PHE A 137 10.40 -1.77 2.70
C PHE A 137 10.84 -2.20 1.31
N LEU A 138 10.67 -1.34 0.30
CA LEU A 138 10.98 -1.65 -1.09
C LEU A 138 12.44 -1.33 -1.48
N GLY A 139 13.14 -0.56 -0.64
CA GLY A 139 14.52 -0.13 -0.89
C GLY A 139 14.62 1.10 -1.80
N GLU A 140 15.86 1.50 -2.09
CA GLU A 140 16.14 2.62 -3.01
C GLU A 140 16.01 2.16 -4.47
N LEU A 141 15.39 3.01 -5.30
CA LEU A 141 15.35 2.75 -6.74
C LEU A 141 16.75 2.86 -7.35
N CYS A 142 17.21 1.76 -7.97
CA CYS A 142 18.41 1.75 -8.80
C CYS A 142 18.02 1.66 -10.28
N PRO A 143 18.22 2.72 -11.11
CA PRO A 143 17.80 2.71 -12.52
C PRO A 143 18.48 1.64 -13.38
N THR A 144 19.62 1.11 -12.95
CA THR A 144 20.35 0.04 -13.65
C THR A 144 19.94 -1.36 -13.18
N GLN A 145 19.03 -1.47 -12.21
CA GLN A 145 18.49 -2.75 -11.75
C GLN A 145 17.82 -3.48 -12.92
N LYS A 146 17.99 -4.80 -12.96
CA LYS A 146 17.26 -5.67 -13.88
C LYS A 146 16.07 -6.31 -13.17
N SER A 147 15.04 -6.67 -13.93
CA SER A 147 13.82 -7.28 -13.38
C SER A 147 14.08 -8.58 -12.60
N GLU A 148 15.11 -9.35 -12.97
CA GLU A 148 15.50 -10.59 -12.29
C GLU A 148 16.11 -10.34 -10.89
N GLN A 149 16.43 -9.09 -10.57
CA GLN A 149 16.94 -8.67 -9.25
C GLN A 149 15.83 -8.07 -8.38
N ALA A 150 14.60 -7.95 -8.91
CA ALA A 150 13.47 -7.46 -8.13
C ALA A 150 13.20 -8.40 -6.96
N GLN A 151 12.83 -7.81 -5.84
CA GLN A 151 12.47 -8.58 -4.64
C GLN A 151 11.02 -9.06 -4.71
N ASN A 152 10.79 -10.26 -4.17
CA ASN A 152 9.48 -10.89 -4.02
C ASN A 152 8.95 -10.67 -2.61
N TYR A 153 7.79 -10.04 -2.46
CA TYR A 153 7.14 -9.79 -1.17
C TYR A 153 6.11 -10.87 -0.79
N GLY A 154 5.96 -11.89 -1.63
CA GLY A 154 5.37 -13.17 -1.25
C GLY A 154 4.05 -13.50 -1.90
N PHE A 155 3.18 -12.52 -2.17
CA PHE A 155 1.90 -12.78 -2.85
C PHE A 155 2.15 -13.43 -4.24
N PRO A 156 1.35 -14.42 -4.67
CA PRO A 156 0.15 -14.97 -4.02
C PRO A 156 0.44 -16.11 -3.05
N THR A 157 1.68 -16.56 -2.93
CA THR A 157 2.02 -17.84 -2.29
C THR A 157 2.35 -17.73 -0.81
N CYS A 158 2.85 -16.58 -0.37
CA CYS A 158 3.26 -16.30 0.99
C CYS A 158 2.58 -15.03 1.49
N HIS A 159 2.12 -15.05 2.73
CA HIS A 159 1.40 -13.93 3.35
C HIS A 159 1.90 -13.64 4.75
N GLY A 160 1.88 -12.38 5.18
CA GLY A 160 2.25 -11.97 6.54
C GLY A 160 1.38 -12.58 7.64
N VAL A 161 2.01 -13.02 8.73
CA VAL A 161 1.35 -13.50 9.94
C VAL A 161 0.92 -12.32 10.81
N TRP A 162 -0.34 -12.29 11.24
CA TRP A 162 -0.82 -11.41 12.31
C TRP A 162 -1.22 -12.18 13.57
N ASN A 163 -1.98 -13.28 13.44
CA ASN A 163 -2.37 -14.12 14.58
C ASN A 163 -1.80 -15.53 14.45
N SER A 164 -0.64 -15.75 15.07
CA SER A 164 0.07 -17.04 15.07
C SER A 164 -0.76 -18.19 15.65
N SER A 165 -1.60 -17.92 16.64
CA SER A 165 -2.47 -18.91 17.28
C SER A 165 -3.65 -19.34 16.41
N ALA A 166 -4.04 -18.51 15.43
CA ALA A 166 -5.11 -18.84 14.47
C ALA A 166 -4.61 -19.66 13.27
N LEU A 167 -3.29 -19.81 13.09
CA LEU A 167 -2.72 -20.56 11.97
C LEU A 167 -2.91 -22.06 12.17
N ALA A 168 -3.68 -22.68 11.28
CA ALA A 168 -3.79 -24.13 11.22
C ALA A 168 -2.44 -24.77 10.88
N ASN A 169 -2.06 -25.82 11.62
CA ASN A 169 -0.82 -26.59 11.43
C ASN A 169 0.46 -25.73 11.41
N ASN A 170 0.57 -24.79 12.35
CA ASN A 170 1.74 -23.90 12.53
C ASN A 170 2.95 -24.63 13.15
N SER A 171 3.49 -25.63 12.44
CA SER A 171 4.58 -26.48 12.93
C SER A 171 5.92 -25.76 13.13
N LEU A 172 6.13 -24.61 12.46
CA LEU A 172 7.32 -23.77 12.63
C LEU A 172 7.17 -22.71 13.72
N GLU A 173 6.05 -22.69 14.44
CA GLU A 173 5.73 -21.69 15.47
C GLU A 173 5.87 -20.24 14.95
N LEU A 174 5.43 -20.00 13.70
CA LEU A 174 5.53 -18.70 13.04
C LEU A 174 4.85 -17.61 13.88
N GLN A 175 5.51 -16.47 13.99
CA GLN A 175 5.10 -15.30 14.77
C GLN A 175 4.77 -14.11 13.86
N VAL A 176 4.23 -13.04 14.46
CA VAL A 176 4.01 -11.75 13.79
C VAL A 176 5.28 -11.27 13.09
N GLY A 177 5.12 -10.67 11.91
CA GLY A 177 6.25 -10.21 11.08
C GLY A 177 6.95 -11.32 10.29
N GLN A 178 6.51 -12.58 10.42
CA GLN A 178 6.90 -13.68 9.54
C GLN A 178 5.82 -13.93 8.47
N THR A 179 6.07 -14.90 7.60
CA THR A 179 5.20 -15.23 6.46
C THR A 179 4.85 -16.71 6.44
N PHE A 180 3.68 -17.05 5.92
CA PHE A 180 3.18 -18.42 5.82
C PHE A 180 2.52 -18.66 4.47
N THR A 181 2.38 -19.93 4.08
CA THR A 181 1.69 -20.33 2.85
C THR A 181 0.27 -20.82 3.11
N ILE A 182 -0.64 -20.48 2.18
CA ILE A 182 -1.98 -21.09 2.08
C ILE A 182 -2.02 -22.21 1.03
N TYR A 183 -0.92 -22.45 0.32
CA TYR A 183 -0.75 -23.49 -0.69
C TYR A 183 0.33 -24.51 -0.28
N PRO A 184 0.12 -25.28 0.80
CA PRO A 184 1.14 -26.19 1.34
C PRO A 184 1.55 -27.33 0.41
N ASP A 185 0.77 -27.58 -0.64
CA ASP A 185 1.10 -28.56 -1.70
C ASP A 185 2.04 -27.99 -2.78
N ILE A 186 2.22 -26.66 -2.82
CA ILE A 186 3.06 -25.95 -3.79
C ILE A 186 4.39 -25.55 -3.17
N LEU A 187 4.36 -25.05 -1.94
CA LEU A 187 5.54 -24.61 -1.18
C LEU A 187 5.30 -24.75 0.32
N SER A 188 6.38 -24.81 1.07
CA SER A 188 6.40 -24.86 2.53
C SER A 188 6.47 -23.47 3.17
N ASP A 189 6.07 -23.37 4.44
CA ASP A 189 6.29 -22.16 5.24
C ASP A 189 7.77 -21.77 5.30
N ARG A 190 8.67 -22.77 5.28
CA ARG A 190 10.12 -22.52 5.29
C ARG A 190 10.57 -21.82 4.01
N GLU A 191 10.04 -22.21 2.85
CA GLU A 191 10.31 -21.52 1.59
C GLU A 191 9.79 -20.08 1.66
N CYS A 192 8.61 -19.84 2.24
CA CYS A 192 8.15 -18.47 2.49
C CYS A 192 9.14 -17.66 3.34
N GLN A 193 9.73 -18.26 4.38
CA GLN A 193 10.74 -17.59 5.21
C GLN A 193 12.04 -17.26 4.49
N THR A 194 12.42 -18.01 3.46
CA THR A 194 13.75 -17.89 2.84
C THR A 194 13.74 -17.30 1.44
N GLU A 195 12.61 -17.34 0.73
CA GLU A 195 12.50 -16.96 -0.68
C GLU A 195 11.70 -15.67 -0.90
N THR A 196 11.10 -15.13 0.17
CA THR A 196 10.32 -13.90 0.13
C THR A 196 10.84 -12.89 1.14
N VAL A 197 10.58 -11.62 0.89
CA VAL A 197 10.87 -10.52 1.80
C VAL A 197 9.68 -10.39 2.76
N PRO A 198 9.86 -10.57 4.08
CA PRO A 198 8.78 -10.41 5.03
C PRO A 198 8.43 -8.92 5.22
N PRO A 199 7.23 -8.60 5.74
CA PRO A 199 6.86 -7.23 6.01
C PRO A 199 7.74 -6.58 7.06
N ARG A 200 8.02 -5.29 6.89
CA ARG A 200 8.73 -4.51 7.92
C ARG A 200 7.83 -4.31 9.13
N LEU A 201 6.53 -4.20 8.92
CA LEU A 201 5.53 -4.20 9.97
C LEU A 201 4.25 -4.90 9.48
N SER A 202 3.75 -5.84 10.26
CA SER A 202 2.41 -6.40 10.07
C SER A 202 1.37 -5.46 10.67
N ILE A 203 0.29 -5.21 9.94
CA ILE A 203 -0.87 -4.42 10.34
C ILE A 203 -2.03 -5.38 10.61
N PHE A 204 -2.97 -4.98 11.48
CA PHE A 204 -4.17 -5.74 11.74
C PHE A 204 -4.91 -6.03 10.41
N PRO A 205 -5.28 -7.29 10.11
CA PRO A 205 -5.98 -7.67 8.90
C PRO A 205 -7.22 -6.80 8.62
N HIS A 206 -7.50 -6.53 7.35
CA HIS A 206 -8.66 -5.74 6.92
C HIS A 206 -8.67 -4.29 7.42
N SER A 207 -7.50 -3.76 7.78
CA SER A 207 -7.34 -2.31 8.04
C SER A 207 -7.44 -1.51 6.75
N ALA A 208 -7.18 -2.18 5.63
CA ALA A 208 -7.19 -1.66 4.28
C ALA A 208 -6.39 -0.35 4.13
N PRO A 209 -5.05 -0.41 4.18
CA PRO A 209 -4.24 0.80 4.09
C PRO A 209 -4.23 1.35 2.66
N LEU A 210 -4.79 2.55 2.46
CA LEU A 210 -4.99 3.13 1.12
C LEU A 210 -4.14 4.35 0.80
N GLY A 211 -3.48 4.93 1.80
CA GLY A 211 -2.64 6.11 1.61
C GLY A 211 -1.50 6.14 2.63
N MET A 212 -0.31 6.55 2.20
CA MET A 212 0.87 6.67 3.04
C MET A 212 1.67 7.91 2.66
N ARG A 213 1.99 8.77 3.63
CA ARG A 213 2.92 9.90 3.42
C ARG A 213 3.86 10.08 4.60
N PHE A 214 5.10 10.43 4.28
CA PHE A 214 6.08 10.83 5.29
C PHE A 214 5.90 12.31 5.67
N TYR A 215 5.99 12.60 6.97
CA TYR A 215 5.91 13.96 7.48
C TYR A 215 7.28 14.62 7.52
N ASN A 216 7.59 15.39 6.48
CA ASN A 216 8.84 16.14 6.34
C ASN A 216 8.62 17.56 5.79
N PRO A 217 7.75 18.38 6.40
CA PRO A 217 7.52 19.75 5.93
C PRO A 217 8.69 20.68 6.26
N HIS A 218 8.72 21.86 5.64
CA HIS A 218 9.65 22.93 6.02
C HIS A 218 9.33 23.50 7.42
N HIS A 219 8.04 23.51 7.79
CA HIS A 219 7.56 23.95 9.08
C HIS A 219 6.71 22.85 9.74
N PRO A 220 7.25 22.08 10.71
CA PRO A 220 6.56 20.94 11.31
C PRO A 220 5.48 21.34 12.33
N THR A 221 4.41 21.98 11.85
CA THR A 221 3.32 22.50 12.69
C THR A 221 2.51 21.45 13.45
N LEU A 222 2.57 20.17 13.07
CA LEU A 222 1.98 19.06 13.83
C LEU A 222 2.88 18.62 15.00
N GLY A 223 4.16 18.98 14.98
CA GLY A 223 5.14 18.66 16.01
C GLY A 223 6.45 18.15 15.42
N ASP A 224 7.57 18.61 15.98
CA ASP A 224 8.92 18.16 15.63
C ASP A 224 9.11 16.66 15.89
N GLU A 225 8.39 16.13 16.89
CA GLU A 225 8.40 14.71 17.26
C GLU A 225 7.84 13.78 16.18
N LEU A 226 7.06 14.31 15.22
CA LEU A 226 6.45 13.54 14.15
C LEU A 226 7.29 13.54 12.86
N VAL A 227 8.36 14.35 12.80
CA VAL A 227 9.24 14.41 11.64
C VAL A 227 9.82 13.04 11.33
N ASP A 228 10.00 12.74 10.05
CA ASP A 228 10.38 11.45 9.47
C ASP A 228 9.32 10.34 9.59
N SER A 229 8.27 10.49 10.41
CA SER A 229 7.25 9.45 10.56
C SER A 229 6.38 9.29 9.32
N ALA A 230 5.88 8.07 9.09
CA ALA A 230 4.86 7.82 8.09
C ALA A 230 3.46 7.97 8.70
N PHE A 231 2.52 8.50 7.93
CA PHE A 231 1.10 8.54 8.26
C PHE A 231 0.35 7.69 7.27
N ILE A 232 -0.51 6.79 7.76
CA ILE A 232 -1.20 5.79 6.95
C ILE A 232 -2.70 5.88 7.17
N ALA A 233 -3.46 5.95 6.08
CA ALA A 233 -4.91 5.92 6.08
C ALA A 233 -5.41 4.48 6.10
N TYR A 234 -5.99 4.04 7.22
CA TYR A 234 -6.67 2.77 7.33
C TYR A 234 -8.16 2.96 7.03
N HIS A 235 -8.57 2.46 5.87
CA HIS A 235 -9.92 2.65 5.33
C HIS A 235 -10.92 1.62 5.82
N GLY A 236 -10.42 0.40 6.06
CA GLY A 236 -11.23 -0.79 6.24
C GLY A 236 -11.94 -0.87 7.59
N PRO A 237 -12.71 -1.95 7.83
CA PRO A 237 -13.52 -2.12 9.02
C PRO A 237 -12.77 -2.04 10.35
N THR A 238 -11.47 -2.38 10.35
CA THR A 238 -10.60 -2.32 11.53
C THR A 238 -9.75 -1.03 11.55
N GLY A 239 -9.85 -0.25 10.47
CA GLY A 239 -9.15 0.97 10.16
C GLY A 239 -9.88 2.21 10.65
N HIS A 240 -10.86 2.71 9.90
CA HIS A 240 -11.62 3.95 10.17
C HIS A 240 -10.82 5.11 10.83
N LYS A 241 -9.54 5.23 10.47
CA LYS A 241 -8.56 6.06 11.18
C LYS A 241 -7.32 6.34 10.32
N ILE A 242 -6.58 7.37 10.69
CA ILE A 242 -5.20 7.59 10.27
C ILE A 242 -4.30 7.25 11.45
N VAL A 243 -3.27 6.46 11.18
CA VAL A 243 -2.23 6.13 12.15
C VAL A 243 -0.92 6.82 11.80
N ASN A 244 -0.12 7.08 12.82
CA ASN A 244 1.29 7.43 12.72
C ASN A 244 2.14 6.17 12.93
N VAL A 245 3.20 6.02 12.13
CA VAL A 245 4.24 5.02 12.29
C VAL A 245 5.56 5.75 12.51
N PRO A 246 6.12 5.71 13.73
CA PRO A 246 7.39 6.36 14.02
C PRO A 246 8.55 5.75 13.24
N PHE A 247 9.38 6.61 12.64
CA PHE A 247 10.61 6.21 11.95
C PHE A 247 11.83 6.72 12.72
N HIS A 248 12.93 5.97 12.64
CA HIS A 248 14.23 6.37 13.14
C HIS A 248 15.31 5.98 12.13
N ARG A 249 16.05 6.96 11.60
CA ARG A 249 17.16 6.75 10.65
C ARG A 249 16.77 5.95 9.40
N GLY A 250 15.63 6.30 8.79
CA GLY A 250 15.18 5.69 7.52
C GLY A 250 14.61 4.28 7.66
N THR A 251 14.16 3.88 8.86
CA THR A 251 13.38 2.65 9.05
C THR A 251 12.36 2.83 10.17
N ILE A 252 11.34 1.97 10.21
CA ILE A 252 10.35 1.93 11.29
C ILE A 252 11.07 1.75 12.63
N ALA A 253 10.68 2.50 13.66
CA ALA A 253 11.33 2.42 14.97
C ALA A 253 11.01 1.12 15.73
N ALA A 254 9.78 0.62 15.57
CA ALA A 254 9.30 -0.59 16.22
C ALA A 254 9.88 -1.87 15.58
N PRO A 255 10.11 -2.96 16.34
CA PRO A 255 10.58 -4.23 15.77
C PRO A 255 9.50 -4.86 14.87
N SER A 256 9.89 -5.62 13.85
CA SER A 256 8.92 -6.24 12.91
C SER A 256 7.99 -7.27 13.56
N THR A 257 8.35 -7.79 14.74
CA THR A 257 7.59 -8.82 15.48
C THR A 257 6.50 -8.25 16.40
N THR A 258 6.31 -6.92 16.42
CA THR A 258 5.30 -6.28 17.29
C THR A 258 3.94 -6.15 16.61
N LYS A 259 2.89 -6.09 17.43
CA LYS A 259 1.54 -5.67 17.04
C LYS A 259 1.27 -4.19 17.33
N GLU A 260 2.20 -3.51 17.97
CA GLU A 260 2.06 -2.14 18.51
C GLU A 260 3.00 -1.16 17.77
N GLY A 261 3.16 -1.35 16.45
CA GLY A 261 4.05 -0.52 15.63
C GLY A 261 3.42 0.75 15.09
N THR A 262 2.12 0.94 15.32
CA THR A 262 1.32 2.08 14.86
C THR A 262 0.69 2.79 16.05
N ILE A 263 0.49 4.10 15.92
CA ILE A 263 -0.10 4.97 16.92
C ILE A 263 -1.31 5.66 16.29
N ASP A 264 -2.49 5.49 16.87
CA ASP A 264 -3.70 6.18 16.41
C ASP A 264 -3.50 7.71 16.44
N PHE A 265 -3.79 8.40 15.34
CA PHE A 265 -3.56 9.84 15.20
C PHE A 265 -4.87 10.61 14.99
N ILE A 266 -5.69 10.15 14.04
CA ILE A 266 -7.06 10.67 13.80
C ILE A 266 -7.96 9.45 13.68
N TRP A 267 -9.07 9.40 14.41
CA TRP A 267 -9.95 8.24 14.40
C TRP A 267 -11.41 8.63 14.50
N THR A 268 -12.28 7.75 14.02
CA THR A 268 -13.72 7.86 14.21
C THR A 268 -14.05 7.88 15.70
N ASP A 269 -14.94 8.79 16.13
CA ASP A 269 -15.31 8.95 17.53
C ASP A 269 -15.68 7.60 18.18
N PRO A 270 -15.09 7.21 19.32
CA PRO A 270 -15.35 5.92 19.96
C PRO A 270 -16.81 5.67 20.37
N ARG A 271 -17.65 6.72 20.39
CA ARG A 271 -19.10 6.62 20.65
C ARG A 271 -19.88 6.11 19.43
N VAL A 272 -19.29 6.18 18.24
CA VAL A 272 -19.86 5.60 17.02
C VAL A 272 -19.77 4.09 17.11
N ASN A 273 -20.89 3.41 16.87
CA ASN A 273 -20.88 1.96 16.80
C ASN A 273 -20.25 1.51 15.48
N LEU A 274 -19.03 0.97 15.53
CA LEU A 274 -18.30 0.59 14.32
C LEU A 274 -19.00 -0.49 13.48
N THR A 275 -19.96 -1.25 14.03
CA THR A 275 -20.77 -2.18 13.22
C THR A 275 -21.70 -1.47 12.23
N ASN A 276 -21.90 -0.16 12.41
CA ASN A 276 -22.64 0.70 11.49
C ASN A 276 -21.75 1.30 10.39
N CYS A 277 -20.42 1.17 10.49
CA CYS A 277 -19.49 1.59 9.45
C CYS A 277 -19.58 0.63 8.26
N LYS A 278 -20.65 0.73 7.48
CA LYS A 278 -20.85 -0.09 6.29
C LYS A 278 -20.33 0.62 5.07
N SER A 279 -19.33 0.02 4.43
CA SER A 279 -18.83 0.41 3.11
C SER A 279 -19.80 0.00 2.01
N GLU A 280 -21.04 0.50 2.03
CA GLU A 280 -21.99 0.25 0.95
C GLU A 280 -22.06 1.49 0.05
N ILE A 281 -21.51 1.33 -1.16
CA ILE A 281 -21.59 2.28 -2.29
C ILE A 281 -23.05 2.72 -2.59
N ASN A 282 -24.05 1.99 -2.09
CA ASN A 282 -25.47 2.18 -2.38
C ASN A 282 -26.29 2.91 -1.30
N LEU A 283 -25.71 3.29 -0.15
CA LEU A 283 -26.50 3.92 0.95
C LEU A 283 -26.48 5.45 0.94
N GLY A 284 -25.73 6.09 0.05
CA GLY A 284 -25.64 7.55 -0.06
C GLY A 284 -24.88 8.21 1.12
N PRO A 285 -24.52 9.50 0.98
CA PRO A 285 -23.59 10.19 1.88
C PRO A 285 -24.13 10.44 3.30
N THR A 286 -25.40 10.14 3.58
CA THR A 286 -26.06 10.42 4.87
C THR A 286 -26.06 9.23 5.85
N ALA A 287 -25.51 8.08 5.45
CA ALA A 287 -25.60 6.83 6.23
C ALA A 287 -24.27 6.35 6.84
N VAL A 288 -23.16 7.04 6.57
CA VAL A 288 -21.82 6.62 7.03
C VAL A 288 -21.39 7.51 8.19
N GLU A 289 -21.36 6.94 9.40
CA GLU A 289 -20.97 7.65 10.64
C GLU A 289 -19.45 7.65 10.88
N CYS A 290 -18.67 7.03 9.98
CA CYS A 290 -17.28 6.69 10.20
C CYS A 290 -16.37 7.34 9.17
N LEU A 291 -15.14 7.66 9.59
CA LEU A 291 -14.11 8.08 8.66
C LEU A 291 -13.74 6.91 7.74
N SER A 292 -13.60 7.19 6.45
CA SER A 292 -13.08 6.26 5.45
C SER A 292 -11.88 6.91 4.76
N PRO A 293 -10.76 7.10 5.49
CA PRO A 293 -9.64 7.88 4.97
C PRO A 293 -8.98 7.17 3.79
N VAL A 294 -8.57 7.94 2.77
CA VAL A 294 -7.90 7.43 1.57
C VAL A 294 -6.58 8.17 1.32
N GLY A 295 -6.61 9.29 0.61
CA GLY A 295 -5.40 10.05 0.28
C GLY A 295 -4.94 10.90 1.45
N ILE A 296 -3.62 10.98 1.66
CA ILE A 296 -2.97 11.88 2.61
C ILE A 296 -2.00 12.78 1.82
N THR A 297 -1.87 14.05 2.23
CA THR A 297 -0.78 14.92 1.81
C THR A 297 -0.45 15.94 2.90
N PHE A 298 0.73 16.53 2.81
CA PHE A 298 1.14 17.65 3.66
C PHE A 298 1.48 18.85 2.80
N ASP A 299 1.12 20.04 3.27
CA ASP A 299 1.63 21.27 2.64
C ASP A 299 2.98 21.70 3.22
N GLU A 300 3.59 22.71 2.60
CA GLU A 300 4.89 23.24 3.02
C GLU A 300 4.89 23.80 4.45
N ASN A 301 3.71 24.20 4.96
CA ASN A 301 3.51 24.68 6.33
C ASN A 301 3.26 23.52 7.32
N GLY A 302 3.36 22.27 6.87
CA GLY A 302 3.22 21.08 7.70
C GLY A 302 1.80 20.75 8.14
N ARG A 303 0.77 21.32 7.52
CA ARG A 303 -0.62 20.91 7.74
C ARG A 303 -0.90 19.64 6.98
N MET A 304 -1.60 18.69 7.60
CA MET A 304 -2.08 17.49 6.92
C MET A 304 -3.40 17.78 6.22
N TYR A 305 -3.57 17.22 5.03
CA TYR A 305 -4.86 17.08 4.37
C TYR A 305 -5.12 15.62 4.10
N PHE A 306 -6.35 15.19 4.28
CA PHE A 306 -6.76 13.86 3.88
C PHE A 306 -8.20 13.84 3.34
N THR A 307 -8.52 12.81 2.57
CA THR A 307 -9.85 12.63 1.99
C THR A 307 -10.59 11.48 2.66
N SER A 308 -11.92 11.57 2.77
CA SER A 308 -12.80 10.47 3.15
C SER A 308 -13.79 10.22 2.01
N ASP A 309 -13.64 9.10 1.29
CA ASP A 309 -14.34 8.85 0.04
C ASP A 309 -15.83 8.52 0.26
N GLN A 310 -16.15 7.73 1.27
CA GLN A 310 -17.54 7.34 1.60
C GLN A 310 -18.38 8.53 2.07
N THR A 311 -17.76 9.54 2.68
CA THR A 311 -18.44 10.77 3.13
C THR A 311 -18.31 11.93 2.14
N GLY A 312 -17.41 11.83 1.15
CA GLY A 312 -17.16 12.87 0.17
C GLY A 312 -16.44 14.10 0.74
N GLU A 313 -15.69 13.93 1.83
CA GLU A 313 -15.08 15.02 2.59
C GLU A 313 -13.57 15.16 2.32
N VAL A 314 -13.08 16.38 2.48
CA VAL A 314 -11.65 16.70 2.55
C VAL A 314 -11.40 17.45 3.84
N PHE A 315 -10.48 16.93 4.66
CA PHE A 315 -10.14 17.49 5.96
C PHE A 315 -8.79 18.21 5.90
N VAL A 316 -8.64 19.21 6.75
CA VAL A 316 -7.33 19.77 7.13
C VAL A 316 -7.12 19.55 8.61
N VAL A 317 -5.92 19.14 8.99
CA VAL A 317 -5.54 18.87 10.37
C VAL A 317 -4.45 19.83 10.77
N THR A 318 -4.67 20.50 11.89
CA THR A 318 -3.74 21.45 12.49
C THR A 318 -3.59 21.12 13.97
N LYS A 319 -2.40 21.35 14.53
CA LYS A 319 -2.20 21.28 15.97
C LYS A 319 -2.92 22.46 16.63
N ASP A 320 -3.68 22.20 17.69
CA ASP A 320 -4.32 23.25 18.47
C ASP A 320 -3.28 24.21 19.04
N SER A 321 -3.61 25.50 19.07
CA SER A 321 -2.81 26.50 19.77
C SER A 321 -3.08 26.34 21.27
N VAL A 322 -2.10 25.85 22.03
CA VAL A 322 -2.15 25.89 23.50
C VAL A 322 -1.71 27.27 23.97
#